data_AF-A0A4S2JD03-F1
#
_entry.id   AF-A0A4S2JD03-F1
#
_cell.length_a   1.000
_cell.length_b   1.000
_cell.length_c   1.000
_cell.angle_alpha   90.00
_cell.angle_beta   90.00
_cell.angle_gamma   90.00
#
_symmetry.space_group_name_H-M   'P 1'
#
loop_
_entity.id
_entity.type
_entity.pdbx_description
1 polymer ?
#
loop_
_entity_poly.entity_id
_entity_poly.type
_entity_poly.pdbx_seq_one_letter_code
_entity_poly.pdbx_strand_id
1 'polypeptide(L)'
;MSVRVAVVTGGNKGIGFATVKALCQQYDGNVYLTARDTTRGLNAVSDLKKQGLNPKFHQLDINDDDSVNTFRDYLRNTYGGLDVLVNNAAIAFKTNATESFGVQAEETIRVNYFSLRRVCTALYPLLRPHARVVHVSSSAGRLCNITGEALKQKIADPNLTEAELDKIMRDFVTAAKSGTHLQAGWSNSAYSVSKIGVSALAGIHQSMFNADPREDIAVNAVHPGYVDTDMTSHKGPLTPDEGAVAPVYCALLPENTEIKGKYIWYDKTLAEWKEREKNETYVQETIKKQKKQVTGGNKGIGFAAVKALCQQYDGNVYLTARDTTRGLNAVNELEKQGLNPKFHQLDVNDDDSVNTFRDYLRNTYGGLDVLVNNAAIFKADATEPFGVQAEETIRVNYFSLRRVCTALYPLLRPHARVVHVSSSAGRLCYITSEALKQKLTDPNLTETELDKLMRDFVDAAKSGTHLQAGWPKEAYAGLAAYITSKIGVSALAGIHQSMFNADPREDIAVNAVHPGYVDTDMTSHTGRLTPDEGAVAPVYCALLPENTEIKGKYIWHDKTLSEWKYIIDGQTGLC
;
A
#
# COMPACT_ATOMS: atom_id res chain seq x y z
N MET A 1 -32.43 -9.77 35.66
CA MET A 1 -31.70 -8.71 34.91
C MET A 1 -32.42 -8.49 33.59
N SER A 2 -32.54 -7.24 33.13
CA SER A 2 -33.08 -6.95 31.80
C SER A 2 -32.15 -7.52 30.73
N VAL A 3 -32.70 -8.14 29.68
CA VAL A 3 -31.89 -8.70 28.58
C VAL A 3 -31.01 -7.60 27.97
N ARG A 4 -29.72 -7.91 27.77
CA ARG A 4 -28.78 -6.98 27.15
C ARG A 4 -29.01 -6.87 25.65
N VAL A 5 -28.77 -5.70 25.08
CA VAL A 5 -29.07 -5.42 23.67
C VAL A 5 -27.89 -4.77 22.96
N ALA A 6 -27.52 -5.37 21.83
CA ALA A 6 -26.61 -4.80 20.85
C ALA A 6 -27.35 -4.41 19.58
N VAL A 7 -27.03 -3.24 19.03
CA VAL A 7 -27.61 -2.71 17.78
C VAL A 7 -26.49 -2.42 16.80
N VAL A 8 -26.65 -2.88 15.55
CA VAL A 8 -25.76 -2.53 14.44
C VAL A 8 -26.55 -1.79 13.37
N THR A 9 -26.18 -0.54 13.07
CA THR A 9 -26.79 0.24 11.99
C THR A 9 -26.30 -0.23 10.62
N GLY A 10 -27.21 -0.45 9.67
CA GLY A 10 -26.83 -0.94 8.32
C GLY A 10 -26.20 -2.34 8.34
N GLY A 11 -26.75 -3.25 9.14
CA GLY A 11 -26.24 -4.60 9.37
C GLY A 11 -26.59 -5.62 8.27
N ASN A 12 -27.22 -5.23 7.17
CA ASN A 12 -27.70 -6.20 6.16
C ASN A 12 -26.66 -6.59 5.09
N LYS A 13 -25.46 -6.00 5.09
CA LYS A 13 -24.36 -6.38 4.18
C LYS A 13 -23.00 -5.91 4.69
N GLY A 14 -21.93 -6.39 4.04
CA GLY A 14 -20.55 -5.95 4.30
C GLY A 14 -20.13 -6.07 5.76
N ILE A 15 -19.39 -5.07 6.24
CA ILE A 15 -18.88 -5.02 7.63
C ILE A 15 -20.01 -5.09 8.66
N GLY A 16 -21.15 -4.44 8.40
CA GLY A 16 -22.29 -4.48 9.32
C GLY A 16 -22.87 -5.89 9.48
N PHE A 17 -22.98 -6.65 8.39
CA PHE A 17 -23.45 -8.04 8.43
C PHE A 17 -22.49 -8.94 9.20
N ALA A 18 -21.19 -8.82 8.92
CA ALA A 18 -20.16 -9.56 9.63
C ALA A 18 -20.08 -9.17 11.12
N THR A 19 -20.31 -7.89 11.45
CA THR A 19 -20.40 -7.42 12.85
C THR A 19 -21.58 -8.07 13.57
N VAL A 20 -22.76 -8.12 12.95
CA VAL A 20 -23.93 -8.82 13.52
C VAL A 20 -23.62 -10.31 13.70
N LYS A 21 -23.03 -10.96 12.68
CA LYS A 21 -22.64 -12.37 12.72
C LYS A 21 -21.74 -12.66 13.93
N ALA A 22 -20.66 -11.90 14.07
CA ALA A 22 -19.69 -12.06 15.15
C ALA A 22 -20.29 -11.73 16.53
N LEU A 23 -21.12 -10.70 16.64
CA LEU A 23 -21.84 -10.41 17.89
C LEU A 23 -22.81 -11.54 18.26
N CYS A 24 -23.53 -12.14 17.30
CA CYS A 24 -24.40 -13.28 17.61
C CYS A 24 -23.61 -14.50 18.13
N GLN A 25 -22.32 -14.60 17.82
CA GLN A 25 -21.45 -15.69 18.28
C GLN A 25 -20.85 -15.42 19.66
N GLN A 26 -20.68 -14.15 20.05
CA GLN A 26 -19.84 -13.75 21.18
C GLN A 26 -20.58 -12.95 22.27
N TYR A 27 -21.67 -12.28 21.92
CA TYR A 27 -22.39 -11.38 22.81
C TYR A 27 -23.51 -12.12 23.55
N ASP A 28 -23.51 -12.03 24.88
CA ASP A 28 -24.58 -12.55 25.72
C ASP A 28 -25.76 -11.55 25.79
N GLY A 29 -26.61 -11.60 24.76
CA GLY A 29 -27.77 -10.75 24.65
C GLY A 29 -28.44 -10.80 23.28
N ASN A 30 -29.44 -9.94 23.07
CA ASN A 30 -30.09 -9.80 21.78
C ASN A 30 -29.27 -8.89 20.86
N VAL A 31 -28.94 -9.37 19.66
CA VAL A 31 -28.27 -8.59 18.62
C VAL A 31 -29.28 -8.18 17.56
N TYR A 32 -29.44 -6.88 17.34
CA TYR A 32 -30.28 -6.32 16.28
C TYR A 32 -29.47 -5.99 15.04
N LEU A 33 -29.81 -6.70 13.97
CA LEU A 33 -29.51 -6.29 12.60
C LEU A 33 -30.53 -5.23 12.20
N THR A 34 -30.07 -4.04 11.81
CA THR A 34 -30.97 -3.01 11.28
C THR A 34 -30.62 -2.66 9.84
N ALA A 35 -31.64 -2.28 9.07
CA ALA A 35 -31.48 -1.84 7.69
C ALA A 35 -32.62 -0.92 7.30
N ARG A 36 -32.38 -0.02 6.34
CA ARG A 36 -33.43 0.85 5.80
C ARG A 36 -34.50 0.05 5.05
N ASP A 37 -34.07 -0.99 4.34
CA ASP A 37 -34.91 -1.86 3.52
C ASP A 37 -35.24 -3.13 4.31
N THR A 38 -36.52 -3.33 4.58
CA THR A 38 -37.06 -4.45 5.36
C THR A 38 -36.77 -5.79 4.70
N THR A 39 -36.91 -5.90 3.38
CA THR A 39 -36.67 -7.14 2.65
C THR A 39 -35.22 -7.57 2.74
N ARG A 40 -34.28 -6.66 2.47
CA ARG A 40 -32.84 -6.93 2.56
C ARG A 40 -32.42 -7.27 3.99
N GLY A 41 -33.00 -6.59 4.97
CA GLY A 41 -32.75 -6.87 6.39
C GLY A 41 -33.23 -8.26 6.82
N LEU A 42 -34.45 -8.64 6.44
CA LEU A 42 -35.02 -9.96 6.73
C LEU A 42 -34.26 -11.09 6.01
N ASN A 43 -33.81 -10.87 4.78
CA ASN A 43 -32.97 -11.82 4.05
C ASN A 43 -31.64 -12.04 4.77
N ALA A 44 -30.98 -10.96 5.20
CA ALA A 44 -29.74 -11.06 5.97
C ALA A 44 -29.93 -11.81 7.30
N VAL A 45 -31.05 -11.59 8.00
CA VAL A 45 -31.40 -12.39 9.19
C VAL A 45 -31.62 -13.87 8.85
N SER A 46 -32.27 -14.18 7.73
CA SER A 46 -32.44 -15.56 7.26
C SER A 46 -31.09 -16.24 7.01
N ASP A 47 -30.15 -15.55 6.37
CA ASP A 47 -28.82 -16.10 6.07
C ASP A 47 -27.98 -16.37 7.32
N LEU A 48 -28.13 -15.55 8.36
CA LEU A 48 -27.51 -15.79 9.67
C LEU A 48 -28.19 -16.94 10.42
N LYS A 49 -29.52 -17.08 10.31
CA LYS A 49 -30.26 -18.22 10.88
C LYS A 49 -29.86 -19.57 10.27
N LYS A 50 -29.58 -19.61 8.97
CA LYS A 50 -29.03 -20.81 8.31
C LYS A 50 -27.67 -21.22 8.89
N GLN A 51 -26.93 -20.28 9.49
CA GLN A 51 -25.65 -20.53 10.16
C GLN A 51 -25.83 -20.85 11.66
N GLY A 52 -27.06 -21.04 12.14
CA GLY A 52 -27.36 -21.32 13.56
C GLY A 52 -27.38 -20.08 14.46
N LEU A 53 -27.28 -18.87 13.90
CA LEU A 53 -27.29 -17.61 14.65
C LEU A 53 -28.71 -17.02 14.73
N ASN A 54 -29.00 -16.22 15.76
CA ASN A 54 -30.36 -15.74 16.00
C ASN A 54 -30.46 -14.20 16.14
N PRO A 55 -29.99 -13.41 15.14
CA PRO A 55 -30.19 -11.97 15.18
C PRO A 55 -31.68 -11.61 15.13
N LYS A 56 -32.02 -10.52 15.80
CA LYS A 56 -33.31 -9.83 15.67
C LYS A 56 -33.22 -8.81 14.53
N PHE A 57 -34.36 -8.45 13.95
CA PHE A 57 -34.46 -7.42 12.93
C PHE A 57 -35.34 -6.27 13.40
N HIS A 58 -34.93 -5.04 13.11
CA HIS A 58 -35.82 -3.88 13.12
C HIS A 58 -35.43 -2.95 11.97
N GLN A 59 -36.44 -2.35 11.30
CA GLN A 59 -36.18 -1.36 10.26
C GLN A 59 -35.56 -0.10 10.88
N LEU A 60 -34.53 0.44 10.25
CA LEU A 60 -33.91 1.71 10.64
C LEU A 60 -33.33 2.38 9.39
N ASP A 61 -33.95 3.47 8.96
CA ASP A 61 -33.31 4.43 8.07
C ASP A 61 -32.76 5.58 8.91
N ILE A 62 -31.43 5.66 9.00
CA ILE A 62 -30.75 6.69 9.78
C ILE A 62 -31.01 8.12 9.23
N ASN A 63 -31.48 8.23 7.98
CA ASN A 63 -31.81 9.50 7.35
C ASN A 63 -33.19 10.04 7.73
N ASP A 64 -34.02 9.26 8.42
CA ASP A 64 -35.41 9.56 8.72
C ASP A 64 -35.63 9.64 10.25
N ASP A 65 -36.05 10.81 10.72
CA ASP A 65 -36.33 11.06 12.14
C ASP A 65 -37.43 10.15 12.68
N ASP A 66 -38.48 9.85 11.90
CA ASP A 66 -39.59 9.00 12.35
C ASP A 66 -39.16 7.54 12.46
N SER A 67 -38.35 7.05 11.50
CA SER A 67 -37.74 5.72 11.57
C SER A 67 -36.84 5.57 12.81
N VAL A 68 -35.97 6.56 13.08
CA VAL A 68 -35.09 6.57 14.25
C VAL A 68 -35.90 6.64 15.56
N ASN A 69 -36.92 7.49 15.63
CA ASN A 69 -37.79 7.63 16.81
C ASN A 69 -38.59 6.36 17.08
N THR A 70 -39.14 5.73 16.03
CA THR A 70 -39.86 4.46 16.12
C THR A 70 -38.96 3.37 16.70
N PHE A 71 -37.72 3.26 16.20
CA PHE A 71 -36.78 2.27 16.71
C PHE A 71 -36.32 2.56 18.14
N ARG A 72 -36.08 3.83 18.50
CA ARG A 72 -35.81 4.26 19.88
C ARG A 72 -36.94 3.82 20.81
N ASP A 73 -38.18 4.15 20.46
CA ASP A 73 -39.35 3.87 21.29
C ASP A 73 -39.56 2.36 21.44
N TYR A 74 -39.32 1.59 20.37
CA TYR A 74 -39.30 0.14 20.42
C TYR A 74 -38.25 -0.40 21.42
N LEU A 75 -37.00 0.07 21.35
CA LEU A 75 -35.94 -0.36 22.28
C LEU A 75 -36.27 0.01 23.73
N ARG A 76 -36.76 1.24 23.97
CA ARG A 76 -37.19 1.69 25.29
C ARG A 76 -38.30 0.83 25.85
N ASN A 77 -39.34 0.55 25.07
CA ASN A 77 -40.51 -0.18 25.55
C ASN A 77 -40.24 -1.68 25.72
N THR A 78 -39.37 -2.25 24.87
CA THR A 78 -39.07 -3.70 24.88
C THR A 78 -37.99 -4.07 25.88
N TYR A 79 -36.96 -3.24 26.01
CA TYR A 79 -35.78 -3.54 26.81
C TYR A 79 -35.54 -2.56 27.95
N GLY A 80 -36.05 -1.33 27.86
CA GLY A 80 -35.78 -0.30 28.87
C GLY A 80 -34.35 0.25 28.84
N GLY A 81 -33.53 -0.15 27.86
CA GLY A 81 -32.18 0.37 27.68
C GLY A 81 -31.39 -0.33 26.58
N LEU A 82 -30.20 0.19 26.32
CA LEU A 82 -29.28 -0.22 25.25
C LEU A 82 -27.87 -0.40 25.81
N ASP A 83 -27.22 -1.50 25.47
CA ASP A 83 -25.88 -1.85 25.98
C ASP A 83 -24.79 -1.64 24.94
N VAL A 84 -25.08 -1.90 23.67
CA VAL A 84 -24.10 -1.75 22.59
C VAL A 84 -24.74 -1.06 21.38
N LEU A 85 -24.11 0.00 20.88
CA LEU A 85 -24.50 0.69 19.65
C LEU A 85 -23.33 0.74 18.68
N VAL A 86 -23.42 0.03 17.56
CA VAL A 86 -22.46 0.11 16.46
C VAL A 86 -23.04 0.94 15.32
N ASN A 87 -22.59 2.19 15.22
CA ASN A 87 -22.89 3.09 14.12
C ASN A 87 -22.04 2.75 12.89
N ASN A 88 -22.54 1.82 12.07
CA ASN A 88 -21.86 1.31 10.88
C ASN A 88 -22.43 1.87 9.56
N ALA A 89 -23.71 2.23 9.51
CA ALA A 89 -24.36 2.69 8.28
C ALA A 89 -23.67 3.93 7.69
N ALA A 90 -23.28 3.82 6.42
CA ALA A 90 -22.60 4.87 5.66
C ALA A 90 -22.77 4.66 4.14
N ILE A 91 -22.42 5.67 3.36
CA ILE A 91 -22.31 5.64 1.90
C ILE A 91 -20.93 6.14 1.46
N ALA A 92 -20.58 5.80 0.22
CA ALA A 92 -19.50 6.43 -0.52
C ALA A 92 -19.91 6.48 -1.99
N PHE A 93 -19.66 7.61 -2.65
CA PHE A 93 -19.77 7.69 -4.10
C PHE A 93 -18.68 6.84 -4.76
N LYS A 94 -18.99 6.30 -5.93
CA LYS A 94 -18.03 5.57 -6.75
C LYS A 94 -17.14 6.54 -7.51
N THR A 95 -15.96 6.06 -7.92
CA THR A 95 -15.00 6.87 -8.70
C THR A 95 -15.56 7.34 -10.04
N ASN A 96 -16.59 6.66 -10.57
CA ASN A 96 -17.31 7.02 -11.79
C ASN A 96 -18.65 7.74 -11.54
N ALA A 97 -18.91 8.22 -10.32
CA ALA A 97 -20.08 9.04 -10.02
C ALA A 97 -20.07 10.31 -10.89
N THR A 98 -21.20 10.64 -11.50
CA THR A 98 -21.34 11.78 -12.42
C THR A 98 -21.78 13.06 -11.72
N GLU A 99 -22.25 12.94 -10.48
CA GLU A 99 -22.68 14.05 -9.63
C GLU A 99 -21.50 15.00 -9.35
N SER A 100 -21.79 16.30 -9.30
CA SER A 100 -20.76 17.28 -8.95
C SER A 100 -20.21 17.04 -7.55
N PHE A 101 -18.97 17.45 -7.29
CA PHE A 101 -18.36 17.27 -5.98
C PHE A 101 -19.18 17.89 -4.84
N GLY A 102 -19.86 19.02 -5.09
CA GLY A 102 -20.77 19.64 -4.13
C GLY A 102 -21.97 18.75 -3.76
N VAL A 103 -22.58 18.05 -4.73
CA VAL A 103 -23.66 17.09 -4.49
C VAL A 103 -23.13 15.87 -3.74
N GLN A 104 -21.95 15.36 -4.14
CA GLN A 104 -21.33 14.24 -3.44
C GLN A 104 -20.99 14.58 -1.98
N ALA A 105 -20.47 15.79 -1.74
CA ALA A 105 -20.16 16.31 -0.41
C ALA A 105 -21.41 16.45 0.46
N GLU A 106 -22.45 17.08 -0.05
CA GLU A 106 -23.72 17.24 0.65
C GLU A 106 -24.31 15.90 1.08
N GLU A 107 -24.45 14.97 0.13
CA GLU A 107 -25.09 13.68 0.40
C GLU A 107 -24.23 12.79 1.32
N THR A 108 -22.91 12.76 1.12
CA THR A 108 -22.01 11.97 1.97
C THR A 108 -21.97 12.49 3.41
N ILE A 109 -21.92 13.80 3.60
CA ILE A 109 -21.90 14.42 4.95
C ILE A 109 -23.27 14.25 5.64
N ARG A 110 -24.36 14.40 4.89
CA ARG A 110 -25.73 14.17 5.39
C ARG A 110 -25.90 12.76 5.94
N VAL A 111 -25.45 11.74 5.21
CA VAL A 111 -25.61 10.33 5.63
C VAL A 111 -24.55 9.90 6.65
N ASN A 112 -23.27 10.12 6.38
CA ASN A 112 -22.20 9.51 7.20
C ASN A 112 -21.98 10.23 8.52
N TYR A 113 -22.28 11.53 8.60
CA TYR A 113 -22.06 12.34 9.80
C TYR A 113 -23.39 12.75 10.45
N PHE A 114 -24.25 13.50 9.77
CA PHE A 114 -25.47 14.05 10.39
C PHE A 114 -26.48 12.97 10.78
N SER A 115 -26.66 11.96 9.93
CA SER A 115 -27.60 10.87 10.22
C SER A 115 -27.10 9.93 11.32
N LEU A 116 -25.78 9.71 11.41
CA LEU A 116 -25.17 9.02 12.56
C LEU A 116 -25.40 9.83 13.84
N ARG A 117 -25.14 11.15 13.82
CA ARG A 117 -25.39 12.02 14.97
C ARG A 117 -26.85 11.99 15.41
N ARG A 118 -27.81 12.02 14.47
CA ARG A 118 -29.25 11.86 14.76
C ARG A 118 -29.54 10.58 15.53
N VAL A 119 -29.01 9.44 15.08
CA VAL A 119 -29.17 8.14 15.77
C VAL A 119 -28.61 8.22 17.18
N CYS A 120 -27.42 8.81 17.35
CA CYS A 120 -26.82 9.03 18.66
C CYS A 120 -27.73 9.86 19.57
N THR A 121 -28.16 11.05 19.12
CA THR A 121 -29.05 11.92 19.89
C THR A 121 -30.33 11.19 20.34
N ALA A 122 -30.91 10.37 19.48
CA ALA A 122 -32.13 9.63 19.81
C ALA A 122 -31.90 8.45 20.76
N LEU A 123 -30.79 7.71 20.61
CA LEU A 123 -30.54 6.47 21.36
C LEU A 123 -29.71 6.65 22.63
N TYR A 124 -28.94 7.74 22.76
CA TYR A 124 -28.11 8.00 23.94
C TYR A 124 -28.87 8.07 25.26
N PRO A 125 -30.12 8.60 25.33
CA PRO A 125 -30.93 8.51 26.54
C PRO A 125 -31.23 7.07 27.00
N LEU A 126 -31.09 6.07 26.13
CA LEU A 126 -31.34 4.66 26.44
C LEU A 126 -30.08 3.91 26.88
N LEU A 127 -28.89 4.48 26.72
CA LEU A 127 -27.66 3.80 27.10
C LEU A 127 -27.66 3.47 28.60
N ARG A 128 -27.40 2.21 28.92
CA ARG A 128 -27.24 1.73 30.30
C ARG A 128 -25.83 2.03 30.83
N PRO A 129 -25.61 1.93 32.15
CA PRO A 129 -24.25 1.82 32.68
C PRO A 129 -23.45 0.74 31.93
N HIS A 130 -22.16 0.98 31.74
CA HIS A 130 -21.24 0.11 31.00
C HIS A 130 -21.54 -0.05 29.50
N ALA A 131 -22.31 0.86 28.89
CA ALA A 131 -22.60 0.75 27.46
C ALA A 131 -21.35 0.97 26.57
N ARG A 132 -21.34 0.33 25.40
CA ARG A 132 -20.29 0.45 24.37
C ARG A 132 -20.86 1.05 23.09
N VAL A 133 -20.36 2.21 22.71
CA VAL A 133 -20.73 2.88 21.45
C VAL A 133 -19.52 2.84 20.51
N VAL A 134 -19.77 2.37 19.30
CA VAL A 134 -18.76 2.21 18.25
C VAL A 134 -19.16 3.05 17.06
N HIS A 135 -18.38 4.09 16.76
CA HIS A 135 -18.51 4.83 15.51
C HIS A 135 -17.58 4.22 14.46
N VAL A 136 -18.13 3.55 13.45
CA VAL A 136 -17.31 2.98 12.37
C VAL A 136 -16.85 4.11 11.44
N SER A 137 -15.64 4.59 11.71
CA SER A 137 -14.93 5.60 10.94
C SER A 137 -14.14 4.95 9.77
N SER A 138 -12.92 5.39 9.48
CA SER A 138 -12.06 4.89 8.40
C SER A 138 -10.63 5.43 8.54
N SER A 139 -9.62 4.81 7.94
CA SER A 139 -8.30 5.42 7.78
C SER A 139 -8.37 6.82 7.15
N ALA A 140 -9.35 7.06 6.29
CA ALA A 140 -9.67 8.37 5.72
C ALA A 140 -10.20 9.41 6.73
N GLY A 141 -10.55 8.97 7.95
CA GLY A 141 -11.08 9.79 9.04
C GLY A 141 -10.04 10.41 9.97
N ARG A 142 -8.75 10.37 9.61
CA ARG A 142 -7.67 11.06 10.33
C ARG A 142 -7.51 12.51 9.87
N LEU A 143 -7.17 13.44 10.78
CA LEU A 143 -6.97 14.86 10.47
C LEU A 143 -5.84 15.16 9.51
N CYS A 144 -4.87 14.26 9.37
CA CYS A 144 -3.79 14.40 8.39
C CYS A 144 -4.29 14.39 6.92
N ASN A 145 -5.54 14.00 6.67
CA ASN A 145 -6.12 13.97 5.32
C ASN A 145 -6.69 15.32 4.85
N ILE A 146 -6.64 16.37 5.68
CA ILE A 146 -6.90 17.76 5.28
C ILE A 146 -5.61 18.58 5.34
N THR A 147 -5.52 19.69 4.60
CA THR A 147 -4.29 20.49 4.49
C THR A 147 -4.32 21.77 5.34
N GLY A 148 -5.51 22.31 5.64
CA GLY A 148 -5.67 23.56 6.38
C GLY A 148 -5.29 23.42 7.85
N GLU A 149 -4.19 24.04 8.27
CA GLU A 149 -3.68 23.91 9.64
C GLU A 149 -4.62 24.53 10.68
N ALA A 150 -5.14 25.73 10.43
CA ALA A 150 -6.14 26.35 11.31
C ALA A 150 -7.42 25.51 11.45
N LEU A 151 -7.80 24.80 10.39
CA LEU A 151 -8.94 23.89 10.41
C LEU A 151 -8.64 22.62 11.22
N LYS A 152 -7.45 22.03 11.07
CA LYS A 152 -7.00 20.92 11.91
C LYS A 152 -7.02 21.28 13.38
N GLN A 153 -6.47 22.45 13.73
CA GLN A 153 -6.45 22.93 15.11
C GLN A 153 -7.86 23.06 15.69
N LYS A 154 -8.81 23.61 14.92
CA LYS A 154 -10.22 23.69 15.31
C LYS A 154 -10.84 22.30 15.55
N ILE A 155 -10.61 21.35 14.65
CA ILE A 155 -11.20 20.00 14.79
C ILE A 155 -10.49 19.18 15.90
N ALA A 156 -9.21 19.45 16.15
CA ALA A 156 -8.42 18.79 17.19
C ALA A 156 -8.68 19.34 18.60
N ASP A 157 -9.35 20.49 18.72
CA ASP A 157 -9.63 21.14 20.00
C ASP A 157 -10.36 20.16 20.95
N PRO A 158 -9.81 19.86 22.15
CA PRO A 158 -10.48 19.00 23.12
C PRO A 158 -11.83 19.56 23.61
N ASN A 159 -12.07 20.86 23.46
CA ASN A 159 -13.31 21.53 23.84
C ASN A 159 -14.28 21.71 22.68
N LEU A 160 -13.97 21.18 21.49
CA LEU A 160 -14.85 21.24 20.34
C LEU A 160 -16.23 20.68 20.69
N THR A 161 -17.27 21.47 20.47
CA THR A 161 -18.65 21.05 20.71
C THR A 161 -19.25 20.39 19.47
N GLU A 162 -20.31 19.58 19.67
CA GLU A 162 -21.03 19.02 18.52
C GLU A 162 -21.56 20.11 17.58
N ALA A 163 -22.00 21.26 18.12
CA ALA A 163 -22.55 22.37 17.33
C ALA A 163 -21.48 23.05 16.46
N GLU A 164 -20.26 23.17 16.97
CA GLU A 164 -19.13 23.68 16.20
C GLU A 164 -18.67 22.69 15.13
N LEU A 165 -18.56 21.40 15.47
CA LEU A 165 -18.22 20.37 14.49
C LEU A 165 -19.27 20.28 13.37
N ASP A 166 -20.54 20.39 13.72
CA ASP A 166 -21.65 20.53 12.79
C ASP A 166 -21.50 21.70 11.81
N LYS A 167 -21.13 22.86 12.34
CA LYS A 167 -20.87 24.04 11.53
C LYS A 167 -19.69 23.78 10.60
N ILE A 168 -18.61 23.19 11.12
CA ILE A 168 -17.42 22.81 10.35
C ILE A 168 -17.79 21.87 9.18
N MET A 169 -18.67 20.88 9.40
CA MET A 169 -19.16 19.98 8.35
C MET A 169 -20.03 20.71 7.32
N ARG A 170 -20.88 21.67 7.73
CA ARG A 170 -21.66 22.52 6.82
C ARG A 170 -20.78 23.49 6.01
N ASP A 171 -19.73 24.02 6.62
CA ASP A 171 -18.75 24.88 5.97
C ASP A 171 -18.01 24.12 4.84
N PHE A 172 -17.65 22.85 5.07
CA PHE A 172 -17.12 21.98 4.02
C PHE A 172 -18.09 21.79 2.85
N VAL A 173 -19.36 21.46 3.13
CA VAL A 173 -20.37 21.29 2.07
C VAL A 173 -20.54 22.57 1.26
N THR A 174 -20.56 23.73 1.93
CA THR A 174 -20.63 25.04 1.27
C THR A 174 -19.43 25.27 0.36
N ALA A 175 -18.21 25.04 0.86
CA ALA A 175 -16.99 25.19 0.09
C ALA A 175 -16.90 24.21 -1.10
N ALA A 176 -17.41 22.98 -0.93
CA ALA A 176 -17.48 21.99 -2.00
C ALA A 176 -18.46 22.39 -3.11
N LYS A 177 -19.62 22.98 -2.75
CA LYS A 177 -20.59 23.52 -3.71
C LYS A 177 -20.05 24.70 -4.49
N SER A 178 -19.22 25.55 -3.88
CA SER A 178 -18.57 26.68 -4.54
C SER A 178 -17.25 26.33 -5.23
N GLY A 179 -16.77 25.09 -5.11
CA GLY A 179 -15.48 24.66 -5.69
C GLY A 179 -14.24 25.29 -5.02
N THR A 180 -14.38 25.78 -3.78
CA THR A 180 -13.32 26.47 -3.02
C THR A 180 -12.75 25.63 -1.87
N HIS A 181 -13.16 24.36 -1.75
CA HIS A 181 -12.83 23.49 -0.63
C HIS A 181 -11.32 23.26 -0.49
N LEU A 182 -10.58 23.09 -1.59
CA LEU A 182 -9.12 22.91 -1.55
C LEU A 182 -8.40 24.17 -1.02
N GLN A 183 -8.81 25.35 -1.46
CA GLN A 183 -8.27 26.64 -1.00
C GLN A 183 -8.59 26.85 0.49
N ALA A 184 -9.75 26.39 0.94
CA ALA A 184 -10.16 26.39 2.35
C ALA A 184 -9.46 25.29 3.18
N GLY A 185 -8.57 24.48 2.58
CA GLY A 185 -7.76 23.49 3.27
C GLY A 185 -8.42 22.13 3.48
N TRP A 186 -9.54 21.86 2.79
CA TRP A 186 -10.24 20.58 2.85
C TRP A 186 -9.66 19.54 1.89
N SER A 187 -10.02 18.27 2.13
CA SER A 187 -9.72 17.16 1.23
C SER A 187 -10.60 17.20 -0.01
N ASN A 188 -10.11 16.66 -1.13
CA ASN A 188 -10.93 16.41 -2.33
C ASN A 188 -11.79 15.13 -2.22
N SER A 189 -12.03 14.64 -1.00
CA SER A 189 -12.81 13.43 -0.73
C SER A 189 -13.91 13.72 0.30
N ALA A 190 -15.15 13.76 -0.17
CA ALA A 190 -16.33 13.88 0.68
C ALA A 190 -16.40 12.76 1.74
N TYR A 191 -16.01 11.55 1.36
CA TYR A 191 -15.93 10.41 2.28
C TYR A 191 -14.90 10.67 3.39
N SER A 192 -13.69 11.10 3.04
CA SER A 192 -12.65 11.42 4.03
C SER A 192 -13.11 12.48 5.02
N VAL A 193 -13.67 13.60 4.53
CA VAL A 193 -14.17 14.66 5.42
C VAL A 193 -15.30 14.16 6.32
N SER A 194 -16.22 13.35 5.79
CA SER A 194 -17.28 12.75 6.62
C SER A 194 -16.73 11.88 7.73
N LYS A 195 -15.69 11.08 7.45
CA LYS A 195 -15.07 10.20 8.44
C LYS A 195 -14.21 10.96 9.43
N ILE A 196 -13.62 12.10 9.04
CA ILE A 196 -12.97 13.03 9.99
C ILE A 196 -14.00 13.55 10.99
N GLY A 197 -15.18 13.96 10.50
CA GLY A 197 -16.29 14.36 11.37
C GLY A 197 -16.69 13.24 12.33
N VAL A 198 -16.82 12.00 11.85
CA VAL A 198 -17.16 10.83 12.69
C VAL A 198 -16.08 10.56 13.76
N SER A 199 -14.80 10.66 13.42
CA SER A 199 -13.69 10.49 14.38
C SER A 199 -13.71 11.58 15.46
N ALA A 200 -13.90 12.84 15.07
CA ALA A 200 -14.02 13.96 15.99
C ALA A 200 -15.22 13.78 16.93
N LEU A 201 -16.36 13.39 16.36
CA LEU A 201 -17.60 13.18 17.09
C LEU A 201 -17.47 12.08 18.16
N ALA A 202 -16.64 11.05 17.96
CA ALA A 202 -16.37 10.05 18.98
C ALA A 202 -15.69 10.64 20.23
N GLY A 203 -14.71 11.53 20.03
CA GLY A 203 -14.05 12.24 21.13
C GLY A 203 -15.02 13.18 21.86
N ILE A 204 -15.82 13.94 21.12
CA ILE A 204 -16.85 14.84 21.68
C ILE A 204 -17.84 14.02 22.53
N HIS A 205 -18.36 12.93 21.98
CA HIS A 205 -19.30 12.06 22.69
C HIS A 205 -18.67 11.43 23.93
N GLN A 206 -17.41 10.98 23.88
CA GLN A 206 -16.76 10.50 25.09
C GLN A 206 -16.64 11.59 26.15
N SER A 207 -16.25 12.82 25.77
CA SER A 207 -16.21 13.95 26.72
C SER A 207 -17.57 14.24 27.35
N MET A 208 -18.66 14.13 26.58
CA MET A 208 -20.02 14.22 27.12
C MET A 208 -20.30 13.13 28.16
N PHE A 209 -19.92 11.88 27.86
CA PHE A 209 -20.15 10.76 28.78
C PHE A 209 -19.20 10.73 29.98
N ASN A 210 -18.04 11.38 29.91
CA ASN A 210 -17.18 11.58 31.08
C ASN A 210 -17.87 12.46 32.15
N ALA A 211 -18.80 13.31 31.74
CA ALA A 211 -19.61 14.16 32.63
C ALA A 211 -21.01 13.57 32.91
N ASP A 212 -21.35 12.41 32.34
CA ASP A 212 -22.65 11.77 32.50
C ASP A 212 -22.71 11.01 33.84
N PRO A 213 -23.84 11.03 34.56
CA PRO A 213 -23.98 10.30 35.82
C PRO A 213 -23.97 8.77 35.67
N ARG A 214 -24.18 8.23 34.45
CA ARG A 214 -24.13 6.79 34.20
C ARG A 214 -22.68 6.31 34.14
N GLU A 215 -22.41 5.23 34.86
CA GLU A 215 -21.06 4.69 34.98
C GLU A 215 -20.57 4.08 33.66
N ASP A 216 -19.29 4.31 33.37
CA ASP A 216 -18.50 3.52 32.42
C ASP A 216 -19.07 3.42 30.99
N ILE A 217 -19.68 4.48 30.47
CA ILE A 217 -20.01 4.54 29.05
C ILE A 217 -18.72 4.81 28.25
N ALA A 218 -18.44 3.94 27.28
CA ALA A 218 -17.29 4.07 26.39
C ALA A 218 -17.75 4.31 24.95
N VAL A 219 -17.28 5.38 24.35
CA VAL A 219 -17.49 5.74 22.96
C VAL A 219 -16.16 5.75 22.24
N ASN A 220 -16.01 4.93 21.20
CA ASN A 220 -14.79 4.85 20.42
C ASN A 220 -15.09 4.96 18.92
N ALA A 221 -14.14 5.50 18.16
CA ALA A 221 -14.15 5.43 16.71
C ALA A 221 -13.30 4.26 16.22
N VAL A 222 -13.71 3.60 15.15
CA VAL A 222 -13.03 2.42 14.61
C VAL A 222 -12.77 2.57 13.12
N HIS A 223 -11.54 2.33 12.69
CA HIS A 223 -11.23 2.01 11.30
C HIS A 223 -11.31 0.49 11.10
N PRO A 224 -12.23 -0.02 10.26
CA PRO A 224 -12.41 -1.46 10.05
C PRO A 224 -11.44 -2.06 9.01
N GLY A 225 -10.48 -1.30 8.48
CA GLY A 225 -9.59 -1.75 7.41
C GLY A 225 -10.14 -1.43 6.01
N TYR A 226 -9.45 -1.91 4.97
CA TYR A 226 -9.92 -1.84 3.60
C TYR A 226 -10.56 -3.17 3.22
N VAL A 227 -11.89 -3.21 3.22
CA VAL A 227 -12.68 -4.46 3.27
C VAL A 227 -13.39 -4.70 1.95
N ASP A 228 -13.36 -5.94 1.46
CA ASP A 228 -14.11 -6.43 0.30
C ASP A 228 -15.62 -6.26 0.54
N THR A 229 -16.18 -5.18 -0.02
CA THR A 229 -17.60 -4.86 0.07
C THR A 229 -18.07 -4.13 -1.18
N ASP A 230 -19.38 -4.04 -1.36
CA ASP A 230 -19.97 -3.15 -2.38
C ASP A 230 -19.43 -1.73 -2.27
N MET A 231 -19.09 -1.22 -1.08
CA MET A 231 -18.61 0.17 -0.90
C MET A 231 -17.23 0.36 -1.55
N THR A 232 -16.34 -0.62 -1.40
CA THR A 232 -14.97 -0.62 -1.96
C THR A 232 -14.90 -1.19 -3.38
N SER A 233 -16.05 -1.51 -3.99
CA SER A 233 -16.13 -2.21 -5.29
C SER A 233 -15.40 -3.57 -5.26
N HIS A 234 -15.46 -4.27 -4.12
CA HIS A 234 -14.80 -5.55 -3.92
C HIS A 234 -13.27 -5.53 -4.12
N LYS A 235 -12.62 -4.39 -3.80
CA LYS A 235 -11.17 -4.21 -3.94
C LYS A 235 -10.42 -4.25 -2.60
N GLY A 236 -11.12 -4.44 -1.49
CA GLY A 236 -10.48 -4.52 -0.18
C GLY A 236 -9.84 -5.89 0.03
N PRO A 237 -8.59 -6.00 0.51
CA PRO A 237 -7.95 -7.28 0.76
C PRO A 237 -8.50 -8.01 1.99
N LEU A 238 -9.21 -7.31 2.88
CA LEU A 238 -9.84 -7.93 4.05
C LEU A 238 -11.24 -8.41 3.70
N THR A 239 -11.59 -9.60 4.16
CA THR A 239 -12.97 -10.10 4.13
C THR A 239 -13.88 -9.28 5.05
N PRO A 240 -15.20 -9.27 4.83
CA PRO A 240 -16.15 -8.66 5.77
C PRO A 240 -15.97 -9.11 7.22
N ASP A 241 -15.67 -10.41 7.44
CA ASP A 241 -15.44 -10.98 8.76
C ASP A 241 -14.17 -10.38 9.41
N GLU A 242 -13.08 -10.24 8.68
CA GLU A 242 -11.87 -9.54 9.16
C GLU A 242 -12.13 -8.05 9.43
N GLY A 243 -12.92 -7.40 8.58
CA GLY A 243 -13.32 -6.00 8.78
C GLY A 243 -14.20 -5.76 10.00
N ALA A 244 -14.93 -6.78 10.45
CA ALA A 244 -15.76 -6.73 11.65
C ALA A 244 -14.97 -6.91 12.96
N VAL A 245 -13.71 -7.37 12.90
CA VAL A 245 -12.91 -7.67 14.10
C VAL A 245 -12.80 -6.48 15.05
N ALA A 246 -12.40 -5.30 14.55
CA ALA A 246 -12.24 -4.12 15.40
C ALA A 246 -13.59 -3.54 15.89
N PRO A 247 -14.64 -3.42 15.06
CA PRO A 247 -15.96 -3.02 15.54
C PRO A 247 -16.50 -3.92 16.65
N VAL A 248 -16.35 -5.25 16.50
CA VAL A 248 -16.80 -6.24 17.49
C VAL A 248 -15.95 -6.15 18.76
N TYR A 249 -14.63 -6.01 18.63
CA TYR A 249 -13.75 -5.80 19.78
C TYR A 249 -14.19 -4.58 20.62
N CYS A 250 -14.46 -3.44 19.99
CA CYS A 250 -14.93 -2.25 20.70
C CYS A 250 -16.31 -2.44 21.33
N ALA A 251 -17.21 -3.15 20.64
CA ALA A 251 -18.53 -3.49 21.13
C ALA A 251 -18.50 -4.42 22.36
N LEU A 252 -17.45 -5.23 22.51
CA LEU A 252 -17.28 -6.23 23.57
C LEU A 252 -16.24 -5.84 24.62
N LEU A 253 -15.77 -4.59 24.63
CA LEU A 253 -14.82 -4.14 25.66
C LEU A 253 -15.40 -4.37 27.06
N PRO A 254 -14.59 -4.90 28.01
CA PRO A 254 -15.05 -5.21 29.35
C PRO A 254 -15.47 -3.96 30.10
N GLU A 255 -16.28 -4.13 31.15
CA GLU A 255 -16.61 -3.06 32.10
C GLU A 255 -15.33 -2.43 32.67
N ASN A 256 -15.40 -1.13 32.95
CA ASN A 256 -14.31 -0.29 33.47
C ASN A 256 -13.07 -0.27 32.56
N THR A 257 -13.29 -0.30 31.24
CA THR A 257 -12.20 -0.18 30.26
C THR A 257 -11.58 1.22 30.26
N GLU A 258 -10.27 1.28 30.08
CA GLU A 258 -9.53 2.52 29.80
C GLU A 258 -9.65 2.97 28.34
N ILE A 259 -10.24 2.14 27.47
CA ILE A 259 -10.42 2.43 26.05
C ILE A 259 -11.70 3.24 25.86
N LYS A 260 -11.58 4.55 26.11
CA LYS A 260 -12.64 5.55 26.06
C LYS A 260 -12.21 6.74 25.22
N GLY A 261 -13.03 7.15 24.25
CA GLY A 261 -12.74 8.27 23.34
C GLY A 261 -11.56 8.00 22.42
N LYS A 262 -11.21 6.73 22.21
CA LYS A 262 -10.04 6.32 21.42
C LYS A 262 -10.42 6.09 19.96
N TYR A 263 -9.40 6.19 19.12
CA TYR A 263 -9.47 5.79 17.72
C TYR A 263 -8.80 4.42 17.58
N ILE A 264 -9.55 3.41 17.13
CA ILE A 264 -9.13 2.02 17.10
C ILE A 264 -8.90 1.58 15.66
N TRP A 265 -7.76 0.95 15.40
CA TRP A 265 -7.40 0.44 14.09
C TRP A 265 -7.97 -0.96 13.85
N TYR A 266 -7.93 -1.45 12.61
CA TYR A 266 -8.62 -2.68 12.21
C TYR A 266 -8.04 -3.94 12.88
N ASP A 267 -6.79 -3.86 13.32
CA ASP A 267 -6.08 -4.89 14.10
C ASP A 267 -6.26 -4.74 15.62
N LYS A 268 -7.21 -3.87 16.05
CA LYS A 268 -7.56 -3.54 17.45
C LYS A 268 -6.54 -2.67 18.19
N THR A 269 -5.52 -2.15 17.50
CA THR A 269 -4.56 -1.23 18.12
C THR A 269 -5.16 0.16 18.35
N LEU A 270 -4.71 0.86 19.39
CA LEU A 270 -5.00 2.28 19.58
C LEU A 270 -4.20 3.08 18.55
N ALA A 271 -4.82 4.09 17.95
CA ALA A 271 -4.18 5.00 17.02
C ALA A 271 -4.55 6.45 17.37
N GLU A 272 -3.72 7.39 16.94
CA GLU A 272 -4.01 8.82 16.99
C GLU A 272 -4.66 9.28 15.69
N TRP A 273 -5.79 9.96 15.84
CA TRP A 273 -6.55 10.48 14.72
C TRP A 273 -6.32 11.98 14.48
N LYS A 274 -5.85 12.72 15.51
CA LYS A 274 -5.63 14.18 15.47
C LYS A 274 -4.30 14.57 14.83
N GLU A 275 -3.28 13.79 15.09
CA GLU A 275 -1.95 13.97 14.51
C GLU A 275 -1.53 12.70 13.78
N ARG A 276 -0.52 12.81 12.93
CA ARG A 276 0.26 11.63 12.55
C ARG A 276 1.19 11.38 13.73
N GLU A 277 0.93 10.35 14.54
CA GLU A 277 1.82 10.01 15.65
C GLU A 277 3.26 9.84 15.14
N LYS A 278 4.23 10.56 15.76
CA LYS A 278 5.66 10.44 15.42
C LYS A 278 6.22 9.03 15.67
N ASN A 279 5.51 8.18 16.43
CA ASN A 279 5.92 6.84 16.84
C ASN A 279 4.77 5.81 16.98
N GLU A 280 3.86 5.71 16.01
CA GLU A 280 2.90 4.58 15.94
C GLU A 280 3.63 3.26 15.56
N THR A 281 4.27 2.60 16.54
CA THR A 281 4.32 1.13 16.76
C THR A 281 4.78 0.81 18.16
N TYR A 282 3.93 0.11 18.92
CA TYR A 282 4.18 -1.04 19.81
C TYR A 282 2.91 -1.13 20.68
N VAL A 283 1.99 -2.08 20.54
CA VAL A 283 2.12 -3.52 20.78
C VAL A 283 1.54 -4.25 19.57
N GLN A 284 2.40 -4.57 18.64
CA GLN A 284 2.75 -5.97 18.52
C GLN A 284 3.43 -6.54 19.75
N GLU A 285 2.71 -7.43 20.42
CA GLU A 285 3.37 -8.62 20.93
C GLU A 285 3.26 -9.77 19.91
N THR A 286 2.95 -9.51 18.63
CA THR A 286 3.03 -10.61 17.63
C THR A 286 3.55 -10.32 16.19
N ILE A 287 3.55 -9.12 15.60
CA ILE A 287 3.83 -8.87 14.14
C ILE A 287 4.21 -7.40 13.81
N LYS A 288 5.42 -6.95 14.18
CA LYS A 288 6.00 -5.63 13.82
C LYS A 288 5.66 -5.13 12.39
N LYS A 289 5.26 -3.85 12.30
CA LYS A 289 5.41 -2.81 11.24
C LYS A 289 5.77 -3.26 9.81
N GLN A 290 5.02 -2.77 8.80
CA GLN A 290 5.47 -2.75 7.41
C GLN A 290 5.32 -1.35 6.76
N LYS A 291 6.29 -0.43 7.00
CA LYS A 291 6.43 0.90 6.35
C LYS A 291 6.91 0.73 4.90
N LYS A 292 6.61 1.61 3.92
CA LYS A 292 7.11 1.43 2.55
C LYS A 292 8.64 1.71 2.34
N GLN A 293 9.40 0.91 1.57
CA GLN A 293 10.87 1.02 1.33
C GLN A 293 11.25 0.93 -0.16
N VAL A 294 12.28 1.68 -0.58
CA VAL A 294 13.00 1.52 -1.87
C VAL A 294 14.51 1.42 -1.65
N THR A 295 15.26 0.74 -2.52
CA THR A 295 16.73 0.74 -2.54
C THR A 295 17.27 1.35 -3.85
N GLY A 296 18.47 1.94 -3.82
CA GLY A 296 19.16 2.53 -4.97
C GLY A 296 20.68 2.64 -4.76
N GLY A 297 21.41 3.15 -5.76
CA GLY A 297 22.88 3.22 -5.76
C GLY A 297 23.44 4.60 -5.38
N ASN A 298 24.74 4.69 -5.10
CA ASN A 298 25.37 5.91 -4.60
C ASN A 298 26.09 6.78 -5.65
N LYS A 299 25.99 6.46 -6.94
CA LYS A 299 26.58 7.25 -8.03
C LYS A 299 25.83 7.09 -9.36
N GLY A 300 26.06 8.01 -10.30
CA GLY A 300 25.48 7.99 -11.64
C GLY A 300 23.96 7.84 -11.62
N ILE A 301 23.41 6.95 -12.46
CA ILE A 301 21.97 6.65 -12.54
C ILE A 301 21.39 6.25 -11.18
N GLY A 302 22.13 5.49 -10.37
CA GLY A 302 21.66 5.05 -9.05
C GLY A 302 21.42 6.21 -8.09
N PHE A 303 22.33 7.19 -8.09
CA PHE A 303 22.22 8.40 -7.26
C PHE A 303 21.03 9.26 -7.71
N ALA A 304 20.92 9.47 -9.02
CA ALA A 304 19.80 10.21 -9.61
C ALA A 304 18.45 9.54 -9.35
N ALA A 305 18.39 8.20 -9.39
CA ALA A 305 17.19 7.45 -9.04
C ALA A 305 16.82 7.65 -7.56
N VAL A 306 17.79 7.59 -6.62
CA VAL A 306 17.54 7.90 -5.20
C VAL A 306 17.03 9.32 -5.04
N LYS A 307 17.65 10.31 -5.69
CA LYS A 307 17.23 11.72 -5.68
C LYS A 307 15.76 11.87 -6.11
N ALA A 308 15.43 11.32 -7.28
CA ALA A 308 14.08 11.37 -7.83
C ALA A 308 13.06 10.61 -6.98
N LEU A 309 13.43 9.47 -6.41
CA LEU A 309 12.59 8.72 -5.48
C LEU A 309 12.35 9.48 -4.18
N CYS A 310 13.36 10.15 -3.61
CA CYS A 310 13.15 11.00 -2.43
C CYS A 310 12.17 12.15 -2.70
N GLN A 311 12.04 12.59 -3.95
CA GLN A 311 11.09 13.64 -4.36
C GLN A 311 9.68 13.12 -4.64
N GLN A 312 9.55 11.87 -5.08
CA GLN A 312 8.30 11.33 -5.64
C GLN A 312 7.69 10.19 -4.83
N TYR A 313 8.47 9.49 -4.01
CA TYR A 313 8.05 8.30 -3.27
C TYR A 313 7.68 8.63 -1.83
N ASP A 314 6.43 8.33 -1.44
CA ASP A 314 5.98 8.45 -0.05
C ASP A 314 6.43 7.23 0.77
N GLY A 315 7.72 7.17 1.10
CA GLY A 315 8.31 6.10 1.89
C GLY A 315 9.80 6.30 2.19
N ASN A 316 10.42 5.30 2.83
CA ASN A 316 11.86 5.35 3.09
C ASN A 316 12.63 4.99 1.81
N VAL A 317 13.46 5.90 1.31
CA VAL A 317 14.37 5.62 0.21
C VAL A 317 15.75 5.34 0.77
N TYR A 318 16.30 4.17 0.44
CA TYR A 318 17.65 3.75 0.83
C TYR A 318 18.63 3.95 -0.30
N LEU A 319 19.65 4.76 -0.04
CA LEU A 319 20.88 4.76 -0.80
C LEU A 319 21.79 3.66 -0.25
N THR A 320 22.18 2.74 -1.12
CA THR A 320 23.06 1.63 -0.77
C THR A 320 24.39 1.73 -1.51
N ALA A 321 25.45 1.32 -0.85
CA ALA A 321 26.80 1.31 -1.42
C ALA A 321 27.65 0.24 -0.73
N ARG A 322 28.57 -0.37 -1.49
CA ARG A 322 29.61 -1.23 -0.91
C ARG A 322 30.50 -0.45 0.07
N ASP A 323 30.82 0.79 -0.30
CA ASP A 323 31.73 1.66 0.43
C ASP A 323 30.93 2.64 1.29
N THR A 324 31.04 2.48 2.62
CA THR A 324 30.30 3.28 3.59
C THR A 324 30.60 4.77 3.47
N THR A 325 31.86 5.15 3.29
CA THR A 325 32.26 6.56 3.21
C THR A 325 31.67 7.23 1.97
N ARG A 326 31.79 6.59 0.81
CA ARG A 326 31.17 7.10 -0.43
C ARG A 326 29.66 7.13 -0.35
N GLY A 327 29.05 6.14 0.29
CA GLY A 327 27.60 6.08 0.51
C GLY A 327 27.10 7.24 1.38
N LEU A 328 27.74 7.49 2.51
CA LEU A 328 27.39 8.59 3.42
C LEU A 328 27.64 9.97 2.77
N ASN A 329 28.71 10.13 2.00
CA ASN A 329 28.94 11.37 1.25
C ASN A 329 27.82 11.66 0.25
N ALA A 330 27.33 10.62 -0.44
CA ALA A 330 26.20 10.75 -1.36
C ALA A 330 24.89 11.10 -0.63
N VAL A 331 24.64 10.53 0.56
CA VAL A 331 23.51 10.94 1.41
C VAL A 331 23.62 12.41 1.80
N ASN A 332 24.78 12.85 2.29
CA ASN A 332 25.01 14.24 2.68
C ASN A 332 24.80 15.22 1.50
N GLU A 333 25.13 14.82 0.27
CA GLU A 333 24.89 15.64 -0.93
C GLU A 333 23.39 15.82 -1.22
N LEU A 334 22.59 14.78 -1.00
CA LEU A 334 21.13 14.82 -1.16
C LEU A 334 20.46 15.59 -0.01
N GLU A 335 20.97 15.47 1.22
CA GLU A 335 20.50 16.23 2.39
C GLU A 335 20.70 17.74 2.22
N LYS A 336 21.81 18.18 1.62
CA LYS A 336 22.02 19.59 1.24
C LYS A 336 20.97 20.13 0.26
N GLN A 337 20.29 19.25 -0.46
CA GLN A 337 19.20 19.58 -1.39
C GLN A 337 17.81 19.48 -0.72
N GLY A 338 17.75 19.26 0.60
CA GLY A 338 16.50 19.12 1.34
C GLY A 338 15.84 17.74 1.23
N LEU A 339 16.55 16.74 0.70
CA LEU A 339 16.08 15.35 0.62
C LEU A 339 16.55 14.56 1.85
N ASN A 340 15.90 13.42 2.14
CA ASN A 340 16.23 12.63 3.33
C ASN A 340 16.38 11.12 3.02
N PRO A 341 17.33 10.73 2.13
CA PRO A 341 17.61 9.32 1.89
C PRO A 341 18.29 8.70 3.11
N LYS A 342 17.98 7.43 3.38
CA LYS A 342 18.68 6.64 4.39
C LYS A 342 19.88 5.93 3.78
N PHE A 343 20.94 5.73 4.56
CA PHE A 343 22.06 4.91 4.14
C PHE A 343 21.99 3.49 4.73
N HIS A 344 22.37 2.49 3.95
CA HIS A 344 22.82 1.20 4.47
C HIS A 344 23.93 0.64 3.58
N GLN A 345 24.96 0.04 4.19
CA GLN A 345 26.02 -0.62 3.43
C GLN A 345 25.46 -1.86 2.73
N LEU A 346 25.81 -2.05 1.47
CA LEU A 346 25.44 -3.23 0.68
C LEU A 346 26.53 -3.51 -0.36
N ASP A 347 27.30 -4.57 -0.15
CA ASP A 347 28.08 -5.21 -1.19
C ASP A 347 27.29 -6.38 -1.78
N VAL A 348 26.79 -6.18 -3.00
CA VAL A 348 26.02 -7.20 -3.71
C VAL A 348 26.84 -8.47 -4.04
N ASN A 349 28.17 -8.42 -3.90
CA ASN A 349 29.05 -9.57 -4.07
C ASN A 349 29.25 -10.40 -2.79
N ASP A 350 28.80 -9.93 -1.65
CA ASP A 350 29.01 -10.55 -0.35
C ASP A 350 27.68 -11.01 0.24
N ASP A 351 27.57 -12.33 0.49
CA ASP A 351 26.38 -12.93 1.08
C ASP A 351 26.10 -12.37 2.48
N ASP A 352 27.13 -12.09 3.29
CA ASP A 352 26.96 -11.55 4.64
C ASP A 352 26.47 -10.11 4.60
N SER A 353 26.98 -9.27 3.71
CA SER A 353 26.48 -7.92 3.49
C SER A 353 25.02 -7.91 3.01
N VAL A 354 24.67 -8.75 2.04
CA VAL A 354 23.29 -8.88 1.53
C VAL A 354 22.35 -9.40 2.62
N ASN A 355 22.76 -10.42 3.37
CA ASN A 355 21.99 -10.99 4.49
C ASN A 355 21.81 -9.96 5.61
N THR A 356 22.86 -9.21 5.94
CA THR A 356 22.82 -8.12 6.93
C THR A 356 21.78 -7.08 6.53
N PHE A 357 21.79 -6.64 5.26
CA PHE A 357 20.82 -5.66 4.77
C PHE A 357 19.40 -6.22 4.71
N ARG A 358 19.22 -7.47 4.26
CA ARG A 358 17.93 -8.18 4.31
C ARG A 358 17.38 -8.20 5.73
N ASP A 359 18.19 -8.65 6.68
CA ASP A 359 17.80 -8.80 8.07
C ASP A 359 17.50 -7.44 8.69
N TYR A 360 18.27 -6.41 8.35
CA TYR A 360 17.95 -5.04 8.71
C TYR A 360 16.59 -4.60 8.17
N LEU A 361 16.30 -4.79 6.88
CA LEU A 361 15.01 -4.42 6.27
C LEU A 361 13.85 -5.19 6.90
N ARG A 362 14.02 -6.51 7.10
CA ARG A 362 13.03 -7.37 7.77
C ARG A 362 12.78 -6.93 9.22
N ASN A 363 13.84 -6.67 9.98
CA ASN A 363 13.72 -6.38 11.40
C ASN A 363 13.23 -4.95 11.66
N THR A 364 13.59 -4.01 10.78
CA THR A 364 13.24 -2.59 10.91
C THR A 364 11.88 -2.29 10.31
N TYR A 365 11.55 -2.94 9.19
CA TYR A 365 10.38 -2.60 8.40
C TYR A 365 9.55 -3.80 7.96
N GLY A 366 9.89 -5.03 8.32
CA GLY A 366 9.08 -6.21 8.01
C GLY A 366 9.01 -6.60 6.52
N GLY A 367 9.37 -5.74 5.57
CA GLY A 367 9.17 -5.98 4.15
C GLY A 367 9.83 -4.93 3.25
N LEU A 368 9.60 -5.04 1.94
CA LEU A 368 10.17 -4.21 0.88
C LEU A 368 9.14 -3.99 -0.23
N ASP A 369 8.98 -2.77 -0.73
CA ASP A 369 7.97 -2.43 -1.73
C ASP A 369 8.60 -2.09 -3.06
N VAL A 370 9.82 -1.57 -3.08
CA VAL A 370 10.56 -1.31 -4.30
C VAL A 370 11.98 -1.81 -4.17
N LEU A 371 12.44 -2.55 -5.17
CA LEU A 371 13.82 -2.98 -5.29
C LEU A 371 14.37 -2.50 -6.63
N VAL A 372 15.34 -1.58 -6.61
CA VAL A 372 16.02 -1.12 -7.83
C VAL A 372 17.40 -1.77 -7.91
N ASN A 373 17.51 -2.83 -8.70
CA ASN A 373 18.76 -3.51 -8.99
C ASN A 373 19.54 -2.74 -10.07
N ASN A 374 20.32 -1.76 -9.63
CA ASN A 374 21.13 -0.90 -10.49
C ASN A 374 22.62 -1.29 -10.57
N ALA A 375 23.15 -2.00 -9.57
CA ALA A 375 24.57 -2.30 -9.48
C ALA A 375 25.07 -3.03 -10.75
N ALA A 376 26.10 -2.47 -11.38
CA ALA A 376 26.76 -3.06 -12.54
C ALA A 376 28.16 -2.50 -12.73
N ILE A 377 29.00 -3.26 -13.43
CA ILE A 377 30.32 -2.88 -13.91
C ILE A 377 30.38 -3.04 -15.43
N PHE A 378 31.30 -2.29 -16.03
CA PHE A 378 31.77 -2.50 -17.38
C PHE A 378 33.28 -2.65 -17.30
N LYS A 379 33.80 -3.81 -17.69
CA LYS A 379 35.23 -4.09 -17.67
C LYS A 379 35.72 -4.22 -19.10
N ALA A 380 36.59 -3.31 -19.51
CA ALA A 380 37.24 -3.30 -20.80
C ALA A 380 38.72 -2.96 -20.59
N ASP A 381 39.48 -3.99 -20.20
CA ASP A 381 40.92 -3.90 -19.97
C ASP A 381 41.64 -4.75 -21.00
N ALA A 382 42.44 -4.13 -21.87
CA ALA A 382 43.18 -4.83 -22.91
C ALA A 382 44.29 -5.75 -22.34
N THR A 383 44.68 -5.56 -21.08
CA THR A 383 45.75 -6.32 -20.43
C THR A 383 45.26 -7.57 -19.70
N GLU A 384 43.95 -7.71 -19.49
CA GLU A 384 43.37 -8.84 -18.77
C GLU A 384 42.74 -9.87 -19.73
N PRO A 385 42.90 -11.19 -19.53
CA PRO A 385 42.26 -12.19 -20.37
C PRO A 385 40.73 -12.02 -20.41
N PHE A 386 40.14 -12.16 -21.60
CA PHE A 386 38.68 -12.01 -21.78
C PHE A 386 37.86 -12.90 -20.83
N GLY A 387 38.27 -14.15 -20.61
CA GLY A 387 37.58 -15.06 -19.69
C GLY A 387 37.49 -14.53 -18.25
N VAL A 388 38.52 -13.81 -17.78
CA VAL A 388 38.53 -13.19 -16.44
C VAL A 388 37.59 -11.99 -16.40
N GLN A 389 37.65 -11.13 -17.44
CA GLN A 389 36.73 -10.00 -17.59
C GLN A 389 35.26 -10.45 -17.67
N ALA A 390 35.01 -11.53 -18.40
CA ALA A 390 33.69 -12.15 -18.57
C ALA A 390 33.18 -12.72 -17.25
N GLU A 391 34.00 -13.49 -16.54
CA GLU A 391 33.66 -14.03 -15.22
C GLU A 391 33.30 -12.93 -14.23
N GLU A 392 34.11 -11.88 -14.12
CA GLU A 392 33.84 -10.78 -13.21
C GLU A 392 32.57 -10.01 -13.58
N THR A 393 32.38 -9.71 -14.86
CA THR A 393 31.21 -8.98 -15.36
C THR A 393 29.93 -9.77 -15.12
N ILE A 394 29.90 -11.07 -15.44
CA ILE A 394 28.74 -11.94 -15.19
C ILE A 394 28.49 -12.10 -13.69
N ARG A 395 29.55 -12.26 -12.89
CA ARG A 395 29.43 -12.35 -11.43
C ARG A 395 28.73 -11.12 -10.85
N VAL A 396 29.17 -9.92 -11.19
CA VAL A 396 28.63 -8.68 -10.62
C VAL A 396 27.28 -8.27 -11.24
N ASN A 397 27.15 -8.32 -12.57
CA ASN A 397 25.97 -7.77 -13.24
C ASN A 397 24.77 -8.72 -13.20
N TYR A 398 25.01 -10.03 -13.14
CA TYR A 398 23.96 -11.05 -13.16
C TYR A 398 23.87 -11.80 -11.83
N PHE A 399 24.93 -12.48 -11.39
CA PHE A 399 24.84 -13.34 -10.18
C PHE A 399 24.64 -12.56 -8.90
N SER A 400 25.23 -11.37 -8.74
CA SER A 400 24.96 -10.51 -7.59
C SER A 400 23.52 -10.00 -7.56
N LEU A 401 22.95 -9.66 -8.72
CA LEU A 401 21.54 -9.30 -8.82
C LEU A 401 20.65 -10.49 -8.43
N ARG A 402 20.96 -11.69 -8.95
CA ARG A 402 20.27 -12.95 -8.58
C ARG A 402 20.35 -13.19 -7.07
N ARG A 403 21.53 -13.05 -6.45
CA ARG A 403 21.75 -13.16 -5.00
C ARG A 403 20.87 -12.19 -4.22
N VAL A 404 20.90 -10.90 -4.57
CA VAL A 404 20.09 -9.87 -3.91
C VAL A 404 18.61 -10.19 -4.03
N CYS A 405 18.15 -10.63 -5.20
CA CYS A 405 16.77 -11.06 -5.42
C CYS A 405 16.41 -12.24 -4.53
N THR A 406 17.20 -13.33 -4.52
CA THR A 406 16.97 -14.49 -3.65
C THR A 406 16.86 -14.09 -2.18
N ALA A 407 17.71 -13.18 -1.71
CA ALA A 407 17.70 -12.74 -0.33
C ALA A 407 16.52 -11.81 0.01
N LEU A 408 16.15 -10.88 -0.88
CA LEU A 408 15.16 -9.84 -0.60
C LEU A 408 13.74 -10.17 -1.06
N TYR A 409 13.55 -11.11 -1.98
CA TYR A 409 12.23 -11.52 -2.48
C TYR A 409 11.27 -12.03 -1.40
N PRO A 410 11.73 -12.77 -0.37
CA PRO A 410 10.89 -13.10 0.77
C PRO A 410 10.33 -11.88 1.52
N LEU A 411 10.94 -10.70 1.37
CA LEU A 411 10.49 -9.46 2.00
C LEU A 411 9.52 -8.66 1.13
N LEU A 412 9.39 -8.98 -0.17
CA LEU A 412 8.51 -8.22 -1.05
C LEU A 412 7.06 -8.27 -0.56
N ARG A 413 6.43 -7.10 -0.51
CA ARG A 413 5.02 -6.93 -0.15
C ARG A 413 4.10 -7.05 -1.35
N PRO A 414 2.78 -7.20 -1.13
CA PRO A 414 1.80 -6.94 -2.17
C PRO A 414 2.08 -5.59 -2.85
N HIS A 415 1.88 -5.56 -4.16
CA HIS A 415 2.14 -4.40 -5.03
C HIS A 415 3.61 -3.97 -5.12
N ALA A 416 4.56 -4.84 -4.78
CA ALA A 416 5.97 -4.48 -4.91
C ALA A 416 6.38 -4.21 -6.38
N ARG A 417 7.33 -3.30 -6.58
CA ARG A 417 7.93 -2.94 -7.87
C ARG A 417 9.41 -3.29 -7.87
N VAL A 418 9.79 -4.27 -8.67
CA VAL A 418 11.19 -4.64 -8.86
C VAL A 418 11.66 -4.13 -10.21
N VAL A 419 12.75 -3.37 -10.19
CA VAL A 419 13.36 -2.77 -11.37
C VAL A 419 14.74 -3.37 -11.55
N HIS A 420 14.91 -4.12 -12.63
CA HIS A 420 16.21 -4.59 -13.08
C HIS A 420 16.78 -3.61 -14.10
N VAL A 421 17.82 -2.85 -13.76
CA VAL A 421 18.44 -1.92 -14.71
C VAL A 421 19.27 -2.72 -15.71
N SER A 422 18.75 -2.84 -16.93
CA SER A 422 19.37 -3.48 -18.08
C SER A 422 20.07 -2.44 -18.97
N SER A 423 20.16 -2.71 -20.28
CA SER A 423 20.76 -1.83 -21.30
C SER A 423 20.18 -2.21 -22.67
N SER A 424 20.19 -1.29 -23.65
CA SER A 424 19.91 -1.61 -25.06
C SER A 424 20.84 -2.68 -25.62
N ALA A 425 22.03 -2.82 -25.03
CA ALA A 425 22.96 -3.93 -25.24
C ALA A 425 22.41 -5.30 -24.77
N GLY A 426 21.34 -5.33 -23.97
CA GLY A 426 20.71 -6.54 -23.43
C GLY A 426 19.67 -7.19 -24.34
N ARG A 427 19.77 -7.01 -25.65
CA ARG A 427 18.79 -7.52 -26.64
C ARG A 427 19.31 -8.77 -27.36
N LEU A 428 18.40 -9.66 -27.75
CA LEU A 428 18.76 -10.95 -28.36
C LEU A 428 19.37 -10.86 -29.76
N CYS A 429 19.22 -9.72 -30.44
CA CYS A 429 19.86 -9.44 -31.73
C CYS A 429 21.39 -9.64 -31.71
N TYR A 430 22.04 -9.52 -30.55
CA TYR A 430 23.48 -9.72 -30.40
C TYR A 430 23.88 -11.20 -30.28
N ILE A 431 22.95 -12.10 -29.98
CA ILE A 431 23.20 -13.56 -30.00
C ILE A 431 23.15 -14.03 -31.45
N THR A 432 24.10 -14.86 -31.87
CA THR A 432 24.14 -15.41 -33.24
C THR A 432 23.57 -16.82 -33.30
N SER A 433 23.64 -17.59 -32.22
CA SER A 433 23.04 -18.93 -32.14
C SER A 433 21.52 -18.86 -32.01
N GLU A 434 20.82 -19.43 -32.98
CA GLU A 434 19.35 -19.53 -32.95
C GLU A 434 18.86 -20.42 -31.81
N ALA A 435 19.59 -21.50 -31.50
CA ALA A 435 19.27 -22.37 -30.37
C ALA A 435 19.38 -21.62 -29.02
N LEU A 436 20.38 -20.74 -28.85
CA LEU A 436 20.49 -19.89 -27.67
C LEU A 436 19.35 -18.87 -27.59
N LYS A 437 18.98 -18.23 -28.71
CA LYS A 437 17.82 -17.33 -28.74
C LYS A 437 16.55 -18.05 -28.32
N GLN A 438 16.26 -19.20 -28.93
CA GLN A 438 15.10 -20.03 -28.60
C GLN A 438 15.09 -20.35 -27.11
N LYS A 439 16.21 -20.83 -26.55
CA LYS A 439 16.30 -21.15 -25.13
C LYS A 439 16.10 -19.93 -24.23
N LEU A 440 16.68 -18.77 -24.57
CA LEU A 440 16.54 -17.51 -23.81
C LEU A 440 15.12 -16.91 -23.92
N THR A 441 14.37 -17.25 -24.96
CA THR A 441 12.97 -16.80 -25.13
C THR A 441 11.92 -17.77 -24.63
N ASP A 442 12.33 -18.99 -24.26
CA ASP A 442 11.45 -20.06 -23.77
C ASP A 442 10.63 -19.56 -22.57
N PRO A 443 9.29 -19.58 -22.62
CA PRO A 443 8.45 -19.15 -21.50
C PRO A 443 8.63 -20.02 -20.24
N ASN A 444 9.19 -21.23 -20.38
CA ASN A 444 9.46 -22.15 -19.28
C ASN A 444 10.92 -22.10 -18.78
N LEU A 445 11.74 -21.18 -19.29
CA LEU A 445 13.12 -21.03 -18.85
C LEU A 445 13.16 -20.79 -17.34
N THR A 446 13.88 -21.64 -16.62
CA THR A 446 14.05 -21.52 -15.17
C THR A 446 15.29 -20.70 -14.81
N GLU A 447 15.33 -20.20 -13.56
CA GLU A 447 16.51 -19.51 -13.04
C GLU A 447 17.77 -20.39 -13.09
N THR A 448 17.64 -21.68 -12.76
CA THR A 448 18.76 -22.63 -12.79
C THR A 448 19.31 -22.84 -14.19
N GLU A 449 18.44 -22.90 -15.19
CA GLU A 449 18.86 -23.00 -16.59
C GLU A 449 19.50 -21.70 -17.08
N LEU A 450 18.97 -20.54 -16.70
CA LEU A 450 19.58 -19.25 -17.04
C LEU A 450 20.94 -19.07 -16.36
N ASP A 451 21.06 -19.45 -15.09
CA ASP A 451 22.33 -19.50 -14.36
C ASP A 451 23.36 -20.39 -15.06
N LYS A 452 22.92 -21.54 -15.57
CA LYS A 452 23.78 -22.42 -16.36
C LYS A 452 24.21 -21.74 -17.65
N LEU A 453 23.31 -21.10 -18.40
CA LEU A 453 23.65 -20.36 -19.62
C LEU A 453 24.69 -19.26 -19.35
N MET A 454 24.58 -18.54 -18.23
CA MET A 454 25.56 -17.53 -17.84
C MET A 454 26.93 -18.14 -17.51
N ARG A 455 26.98 -19.32 -16.89
CA ARG A 455 28.24 -20.06 -16.66
C ARG A 455 28.82 -20.62 -17.96
N ASP A 456 27.98 -21.17 -18.82
CA ASP A 456 28.38 -21.69 -20.13
C ASP A 456 29.04 -20.59 -20.99
N PHE A 457 28.53 -19.35 -20.93
CA PHE A 457 29.19 -18.21 -21.55
C PHE A 457 30.57 -17.93 -20.94
N VAL A 458 30.70 -17.93 -19.61
CA VAL A 458 31.99 -17.71 -18.93
C VAL A 458 33.00 -18.79 -19.31
N ASP A 459 32.60 -20.06 -19.35
CA ASP A 459 33.46 -21.18 -19.77
C ASP A 459 33.85 -21.07 -21.25
N ALA A 460 32.91 -20.67 -22.11
CA ALA A 460 33.18 -20.39 -23.51
C ALA A 460 34.11 -19.17 -23.70
N ALA A 461 34.03 -18.16 -22.84
CA ALA A 461 34.92 -17.01 -22.85
C ALA A 461 36.34 -17.40 -22.39
N LYS A 462 36.46 -18.19 -21.33
CA LYS A 462 37.74 -18.73 -20.81
C LYS A 462 38.45 -19.63 -21.82
N SER A 463 37.68 -20.43 -22.56
CA SER A 463 38.21 -21.33 -23.61
C SER A 463 38.38 -20.65 -24.98
N GLY A 464 37.93 -19.40 -25.14
CA GLY A 464 37.97 -18.68 -26.42
C GLY A 464 36.94 -19.16 -27.46
N THR A 465 35.96 -19.99 -27.06
CA THR A 465 34.98 -20.62 -27.96
C THR A 465 33.62 -19.94 -28.02
N HIS A 466 33.40 -18.87 -27.24
CA HIS A 466 32.13 -18.15 -27.14
C HIS A 466 31.51 -17.77 -28.50
N LEU A 467 32.31 -17.34 -29.48
CA LEU A 467 31.83 -17.02 -30.83
C LEU A 467 31.30 -18.25 -31.57
N GLN A 468 31.96 -19.40 -31.46
CA GLN A 468 31.52 -20.64 -32.10
C GLN A 468 30.26 -21.18 -31.42
N ALA A 469 30.13 -20.97 -30.11
CA ALA A 469 28.91 -21.26 -29.36
C ALA A 469 27.77 -20.25 -29.65
N GLY A 470 28.05 -19.21 -30.44
CA GLY A 470 27.08 -18.23 -30.92
C GLY A 470 26.68 -17.16 -29.92
N TRP A 471 27.52 -16.91 -28.91
CA TRP A 471 27.45 -15.75 -28.03
C TRP A 471 27.85 -14.45 -28.78
N PRO A 472 27.61 -13.26 -28.20
CA PRO A 472 27.80 -12.00 -28.90
C PRO A 472 29.20 -11.76 -29.43
N LYS A 473 29.25 -11.18 -30.64
CA LYS A 473 30.46 -10.71 -31.31
C LYS A 473 30.44 -9.18 -31.34
N GLU A 474 31.36 -8.53 -30.65
CA GLU A 474 31.50 -7.07 -30.63
C GLU A 474 32.97 -6.64 -30.62
N ALA A 475 33.23 -5.38 -31.00
CA ALA A 475 34.55 -4.85 -31.39
C ALA A 475 35.67 -4.96 -30.34
N TYR A 476 35.33 -5.17 -29.06
CA TYR A 476 36.27 -5.38 -27.96
C TYR A 476 35.66 -6.30 -26.88
N ALA A 477 36.50 -7.17 -26.32
CA ALA A 477 36.15 -8.27 -25.42
C ALA A 477 35.20 -7.87 -24.27
N GLY A 478 35.42 -6.72 -23.64
CA GLY A 478 34.60 -6.23 -22.53
C GLY A 478 33.11 -6.01 -22.85
N LEU A 479 32.79 -5.67 -24.10
CA LEU A 479 31.42 -5.40 -24.52
C LEU A 479 30.58 -6.68 -24.65
N ALA A 480 31.18 -7.79 -25.11
CA ALA A 480 30.50 -9.08 -25.22
C ALA A 480 30.04 -9.61 -23.85
N ALA A 481 30.89 -9.47 -22.82
CA ALA A 481 30.54 -9.83 -21.44
C ALA A 481 29.42 -8.95 -20.89
N TYR A 482 29.49 -7.64 -21.12
CA TYR A 482 28.44 -6.72 -20.70
C TYR A 482 27.09 -7.01 -21.36
N ILE A 483 27.06 -7.17 -22.70
CA ILE A 483 25.87 -7.58 -23.46
C ILE A 483 25.27 -8.84 -22.87
N THR A 484 26.07 -9.89 -22.72
CA THR A 484 25.58 -11.19 -22.23
C THR A 484 25.00 -11.06 -20.83
N SER A 485 25.64 -10.28 -19.94
CA SER A 485 25.11 -9.98 -18.62
C SER A 485 23.74 -9.29 -18.67
N LYS A 486 23.56 -8.32 -19.58
CA LYS A 486 22.30 -7.56 -19.70
C LYS A 486 21.19 -8.36 -20.38
N ILE A 487 21.53 -9.26 -21.30
CA ILE A 487 20.60 -10.28 -21.82
C ILE A 487 20.11 -11.17 -20.67
N GLY A 488 21.02 -11.65 -19.83
CA GLY A 488 20.67 -12.44 -18.64
C GLY A 488 19.74 -11.67 -17.69
N VAL A 489 20.04 -10.41 -17.39
CA VAL A 489 19.19 -9.54 -16.56
C VAL A 489 17.79 -9.36 -17.15
N SER A 490 17.69 -9.18 -18.47
CA SER A 490 16.41 -9.03 -19.17
C SER A 490 15.59 -10.32 -19.19
N ALA A 491 16.22 -11.47 -19.43
CA ALA A 491 15.58 -12.78 -19.32
C ALA A 491 15.07 -13.03 -17.89
N LEU A 492 15.91 -12.74 -16.89
CA LEU A 492 15.60 -12.94 -15.48
C LEU A 492 14.40 -12.11 -15.02
N ALA A 493 14.18 -10.90 -15.55
CA ALA A 493 12.97 -10.12 -15.26
C ALA A 493 11.69 -10.86 -15.66
N GLY A 494 11.68 -11.53 -16.82
CA GLY A 494 10.55 -12.33 -17.29
C GLY A 494 10.34 -13.60 -16.45
N ILE A 495 11.43 -14.28 -16.07
CA ILE A 495 11.38 -15.45 -15.18
C ILE A 495 10.80 -15.06 -13.82
N HIS A 496 11.35 -14.01 -13.20
CA HIS A 496 10.87 -13.52 -11.91
C HIS A 496 9.41 -13.04 -11.99
N GLN A 497 9.00 -12.34 -13.07
CA GLN A 497 7.58 -11.99 -13.23
C GLN A 497 6.70 -13.23 -13.30
N SER A 498 7.11 -14.27 -14.04
CA SER A 498 6.34 -15.52 -14.15
C SER A 498 6.21 -16.22 -12.81
N MET A 499 7.28 -16.22 -12.00
CA MET A 499 7.24 -16.69 -10.61
C MET A 499 6.23 -15.88 -9.78
N PHE A 500 6.21 -14.54 -9.90
CA PHE A 500 5.28 -13.70 -9.17
C PHE A 500 3.83 -13.72 -9.68
N ASN A 501 3.59 -14.13 -10.94
CA ASN A 501 2.24 -14.36 -11.44
C ASN A 501 1.55 -15.53 -10.73
N ALA A 502 2.32 -16.48 -10.21
CA ALA A 502 1.84 -17.61 -9.42
C ALA A 502 1.96 -17.38 -7.90
N ASP A 503 2.47 -16.22 -7.48
CA ASP A 503 2.69 -15.90 -6.07
C ASP A 503 1.38 -15.44 -5.41
N PRO A 504 1.10 -15.85 -4.16
CA PRO A 504 -0.09 -15.41 -3.44
C PRO A 504 -0.11 -13.91 -3.11
N ARG A 505 1.04 -13.22 -3.17
CA ARG A 505 1.13 -11.77 -2.96
C ARG A 505 0.65 -11.04 -4.20
N GLU A 506 -0.38 -10.23 -4.03
CA GLU A 506 -1.02 -9.54 -5.14
C GLU A 506 -0.07 -8.59 -5.86
N ASP A 507 -0.16 -8.57 -7.19
CA ASP A 507 0.30 -7.48 -8.04
C ASP A 507 1.79 -7.09 -7.90
N ILE A 508 2.68 -8.06 -7.68
CA ILE A 508 4.12 -7.80 -7.80
C ILE A 508 4.48 -7.62 -9.29
N ALA A 509 5.15 -6.53 -9.61
CA ALA A 509 5.63 -6.23 -10.96
C ALA A 509 7.16 -6.23 -10.98
N VAL A 510 7.74 -7.07 -11.83
CA VAL A 510 9.18 -7.12 -12.09
C VAL A 510 9.40 -6.71 -13.54
N ASN A 511 10.20 -5.67 -13.76
CA ASN A 511 10.46 -5.16 -15.09
C ASN A 511 11.95 -4.91 -15.32
N ALA A 512 12.38 -5.04 -16.57
CA ALA A 512 13.72 -4.66 -17.00
C ALA A 512 13.69 -3.26 -17.64
N VAL A 513 14.70 -2.44 -17.38
CA VAL A 513 14.75 -1.06 -17.87
C VAL A 513 16.06 -0.74 -18.56
N HIS A 514 16.00 -0.19 -19.76
CA HIS A 514 17.13 0.48 -20.40
C HIS A 514 17.13 1.97 -20.02
N PRO A 515 18.16 2.48 -19.33
CA PRO A 515 18.22 3.88 -18.90
C PRO A 515 18.69 4.85 -20.00
N GLY A 516 18.95 4.39 -21.23
CA GLY A 516 19.54 5.21 -22.28
C GLY A 516 21.06 5.21 -22.22
N TYR A 517 21.70 6.02 -23.06
CA TYR A 517 23.15 6.17 -23.07
C TYR A 517 23.55 7.37 -22.20
N VAL A 518 23.86 7.08 -20.94
CA VAL A 518 23.94 8.06 -19.84
C VAL A 518 25.38 8.43 -19.52
N ASP A 519 25.66 9.72 -19.37
CA ASP A 519 26.95 10.29 -18.97
C ASP A 519 27.31 9.85 -17.55
N THR A 520 28.21 8.86 -17.46
CA THR A 520 28.73 8.29 -16.22
C THR A 520 30.17 7.81 -16.39
N ASP A 521 30.84 7.44 -15.28
CA ASP A 521 32.15 6.77 -15.32
C ASP A 521 32.14 5.53 -16.24
N MET A 522 31.04 4.77 -16.23
CA MET A 522 30.89 3.52 -16.99
C MET A 522 30.96 3.75 -18.49
N THR A 523 30.45 4.90 -18.95
CA THR A 523 30.51 5.32 -20.35
C THR A 523 31.70 6.24 -20.61
N SER A 524 32.64 6.38 -19.68
CA SER A 524 33.75 7.32 -19.75
C SER A 524 33.30 8.75 -20.13
N HIS A 525 32.16 9.17 -19.58
CA HIS A 525 31.54 10.49 -19.85
C HIS A 525 31.20 10.81 -21.31
N THR A 526 30.97 9.79 -22.14
CA THR A 526 30.56 9.95 -23.55
C THR A 526 29.04 9.83 -23.77
N GLY A 527 28.26 9.68 -22.70
CA GLY A 527 26.81 9.56 -22.76
C GLY A 527 26.12 10.82 -23.28
N ARG A 528 24.91 10.66 -23.83
CA ARG A 528 24.08 11.75 -24.37
C ARG A 528 23.02 12.24 -23.39
N LEU A 529 22.68 11.41 -22.41
CA LEU A 529 21.71 11.73 -21.35
C LEU A 529 22.45 12.01 -20.05
N THR A 530 21.95 12.96 -19.27
CA THR A 530 22.39 13.17 -17.89
C THR A 530 21.97 12.00 -16.99
N PRO A 531 22.62 11.80 -15.82
CA PRO A 531 22.17 10.84 -14.82
C PRO A 531 20.70 10.99 -14.42
N ASP A 532 20.21 12.23 -14.30
CA ASP A 532 18.81 12.53 -13.97
C ASP A 532 17.86 12.06 -15.08
N GLU A 533 18.19 12.30 -16.36
CA GLU A 533 17.43 11.77 -17.51
C GLU A 533 17.47 10.25 -17.57
N GLY A 534 18.63 9.65 -17.28
CA GLY A 534 18.79 8.19 -17.25
C GLY A 534 18.00 7.50 -16.13
N ALA A 535 17.73 8.21 -15.04
CA ALA A 535 16.94 7.70 -13.92
C ALA A 535 15.43 7.71 -14.17
N VAL A 536 14.95 8.43 -15.20
CA VAL A 536 13.52 8.62 -15.48
C VAL A 536 12.77 7.29 -15.63
N ALA A 537 13.27 6.36 -16.46
CA ALA A 537 12.59 5.09 -16.67
C ALA A 537 12.69 4.12 -15.48
N PRO A 538 13.85 3.98 -14.79
CA PRO A 538 13.91 3.21 -13.54
C PRO A 538 12.94 3.72 -12.47
N VAL A 539 12.86 5.05 -12.28
CA VAL A 539 11.95 5.68 -11.32
C VAL A 539 10.49 5.50 -11.75
N TYR A 540 10.19 5.65 -13.03
CA TYR A 540 8.86 5.36 -13.58
C TYR A 540 8.42 3.93 -13.25
N CYS A 541 9.28 2.93 -13.46
CA CYS A 541 8.97 1.53 -13.16
C CYS A 541 8.83 1.27 -11.65
N ALA A 542 9.66 1.92 -10.84
CA ALA A 542 9.60 1.87 -9.38
C ALA A 542 8.31 2.46 -8.80
N LEU A 543 7.68 3.40 -9.53
CA LEU A 543 6.47 4.12 -9.12
C LEU A 543 5.21 3.69 -9.89
N LEU A 544 5.27 2.59 -10.64
CA LEU A 544 4.10 2.09 -11.36
C LEU A 544 2.92 1.87 -10.39
N PRO A 545 1.71 2.29 -10.78
CA PRO A 545 0.54 2.15 -9.92
C PRO A 545 0.20 0.69 -9.67
N GLU A 546 -0.55 0.44 -8.60
CA GLU A 546 -1.17 -0.86 -8.32
C GLU A 546 -2.01 -1.32 -9.51
N ASN A 547 -2.01 -2.63 -9.78
CA ASN A 547 -2.68 -3.29 -10.90
C ASN A 547 -2.21 -2.82 -12.28
N THR A 548 -0.95 -2.41 -12.40
CA THR A 548 -0.33 -2.09 -13.68
C THR A 548 -0.32 -3.29 -14.62
N GLU A 549 -0.54 -3.05 -15.91
CA GLU A 549 -0.34 -4.05 -16.97
C GLU A 549 1.15 -4.20 -17.36
N ILE A 550 2.01 -3.29 -16.87
CA ILE A 550 3.45 -3.29 -17.13
C ILE A 550 4.13 -4.25 -16.15
N LYS A 551 4.08 -5.54 -16.50
CA LYS A 551 4.62 -6.68 -15.75
C LYS A 551 5.47 -7.56 -16.67
N GLY A 552 6.71 -7.86 -16.27
CA GLY A 552 7.65 -8.65 -17.08
C GLY A 552 8.05 -7.97 -18.38
N LYS A 553 7.90 -6.64 -18.45
CA LYS A 553 8.17 -5.86 -19.66
C LYS A 553 9.60 -5.35 -19.67
N TYR A 554 10.04 -4.96 -20.86
CA TYR A 554 11.28 -4.25 -21.08
C TYR A 554 10.98 -2.81 -21.50
N ILE A 555 11.43 -1.84 -20.70
CA ILE A 555 11.05 -0.43 -20.82
C ILE A 555 12.27 0.38 -21.24
N TRP A 556 12.10 1.26 -22.22
CA TRP A 556 13.13 2.19 -22.68
C TRP A 556 13.19 3.46 -21.82
N HIS A 557 14.26 4.24 -21.99
CA HIS A 557 14.54 5.44 -21.19
C HIS A 557 13.44 6.51 -21.31
N ASP A 558 12.69 6.49 -22.41
CA ASP A 558 11.55 7.36 -22.70
C ASP A 558 10.20 6.78 -22.21
N LYS A 559 10.24 5.68 -21.43
CA LYS A 559 9.10 4.94 -20.86
C LYS A 559 8.28 4.13 -21.88
N THR A 560 8.75 4.01 -23.12
CA THR A 560 8.08 3.16 -24.11
C THR A 560 8.32 1.68 -23.83
N LEU A 561 7.30 0.85 -24.11
CA LEU A 561 7.43 -0.60 -24.07
C LEU A 561 8.18 -1.06 -25.33
N SER A 562 9.13 -1.96 -25.14
CA SER A 562 9.88 -2.60 -26.21
C SER A 562 10.01 -4.09 -25.94
N GLU A 563 10.24 -4.90 -26.97
CA GLU A 563 10.58 -6.30 -26.78
C GLU A 563 12.10 -6.45 -26.84
N TRP A 564 12.72 -6.82 -25.73
CA TRP A 564 14.14 -7.20 -25.72
C TRP A 564 14.40 -8.47 -26.54
N LYS A 565 13.31 -9.22 -26.82
CA LYS A 565 13.27 -10.40 -27.69
C LYS A 565 13.29 -10.06 -29.18
N TYR A 566 13.16 -8.78 -29.59
CA TYR A 566 13.15 -8.41 -31.01
C TYR A 566 14.40 -8.95 -31.73
N ILE A 567 14.09 -9.75 -32.75
CA ILE A 567 15.01 -10.27 -33.76
C ILE A 567 14.89 -9.30 -34.93
N ILE A 568 15.91 -8.46 -35.13
CA ILE A 568 16.17 -7.52 -36.25
C ILE A 568 14.99 -7.23 -37.20
N ASP A 569 14.57 -5.97 -37.28
CA ASP A 569 13.83 -5.45 -38.43
C ASP A 569 14.74 -5.49 -39.68
N GLY A 570 14.34 -6.27 -40.68
CA GLY A 570 15.07 -6.43 -41.94
C GLY A 570 15.21 -5.17 -42.79
N GLN A 571 14.57 -4.05 -42.43
CA GLN A 571 14.70 -2.78 -43.16
C GLN A 571 15.77 -1.84 -42.64
N THR A 572 16.08 -1.88 -41.34
CA THR A 572 16.95 -0.86 -40.70
C THR A 572 18.33 -1.39 -40.33
N GLY A 573 18.54 -2.70 -40.27
CA GLY A 573 19.85 -3.32 -40.00
C GLY A 573 20.47 -2.96 -38.65
N LEU A 574 19.75 -2.22 -37.82
CA LEU A 574 20.12 -1.89 -36.46
C LEU A 574 19.39 -2.84 -35.53
N CYS A 575 20.14 -3.34 -34.55
CA CYS A 575 19.59 -3.37 -33.22
C CYS A 575 19.65 -1.93 -32.70
#